data_AF-A0A7Y0HTK2-F1
#
_entry.id   AF-A0A7Y0HTK2-F1
#
_cell.length_a   1.000
_cell.length_b   1.000
_cell.length_c   1.000
_cell.angle_alpha   90.00
_cell.angle_beta   90.00
_cell.angle_gamma   90.00
#
_symmetry.space_group_name_H-M   'P 1'
#
loop_
_entity.id
_entity.type
_entity.pdbx_description
1 polymer ?
#
loop_
_entity_poly.entity_id
_entity_poly.type
_entity_poly.pdbx_seq_one_letter_code
_entity_poly.pdbx_strand_id
1 'polypeptide(L)'
;MRKITPVMAIVSILGLLLPLSACGSSAAADNGLLYVFNTKSEIKDGLEKLVNEYGKEHGIEVKVFSPGSGSDTVETMNTEMTSSTPPAIFSTNSLVTWGPADGDFMLDLNESDNADLKALAQNVPDELRFTSEGDENLGLPYTLEGYGYLVDVDVLKDLFALDDDKVAELIADLKACDFDTFRAFTDAVDAYINNPQAISVNVNGHEYTTAPAKTGLANDLTGVFVESGAEKWTYADHMVNIPLNAVFENYGDAYSADLDAVDALKKPLIKEMEVLDYNTSHAAGEDGPNTRGPSFVNSTTGSYDYALQLFAEHKGLFFKQGNWIYPNLKAALADTEDAGARMLSSLEILPIKMPFEQSDISVKGRTPETFNTYIPAMVPNYWIINKKSSAAQQKNAADFLVWLFTSDRGRSFLTDECGFILYDELDQPDGANSLNNALLHYASAGKTLSNPFNASPGNWLEFVGNQLKQNYMTKAKWDESTYPALADTVIARWKNLKDIQSS
;
A
#
# COMPACT_ATOMS: atom_id res chain seq x y z
N MET A 1 -12.61 -48.43 10.89
CA MET A 1 -12.38 -47.38 11.89
C MET A 1 -13.04 -46.10 11.36
N ARG A 2 -13.95 -45.52 12.15
CA ARG A 2 -14.90 -44.47 11.75
C ARG A 2 -14.18 -43.14 11.52
N LYS A 3 -14.48 -42.49 10.38
CA LYS A 3 -14.21 -41.07 10.13
C LYS A 3 -15.20 -40.23 10.94
N ILE A 4 -14.71 -39.21 11.65
CA ILE A 4 -15.53 -38.23 12.37
C ILE A 4 -15.34 -36.90 11.66
N THR A 5 -16.42 -36.36 11.12
CA THR A 5 -16.54 -35.00 10.60
C THR A 5 -17.13 -34.13 11.71
N PRO A 6 -16.62 -32.91 11.99
CA PRO A 6 -17.31 -32.01 12.91
C PRO A 6 -18.41 -31.25 12.16
N VAL A 7 -19.64 -31.36 12.67
CA VAL A 7 -20.80 -30.57 12.27
C VAL A 7 -20.79 -29.28 13.09
N MET A 8 -20.75 -28.15 12.41
CA MET A 8 -20.87 -26.81 12.99
C MET A 8 -22.34 -26.54 13.33
N ALA A 9 -22.67 -26.38 14.61
CA ALA A 9 -24.02 -26.07 15.07
C ALA A 9 -24.26 -24.56 15.03
N ILE A 10 -25.19 -24.12 14.18
CA ILE A 10 -25.74 -22.77 14.15
C ILE A 10 -26.74 -22.67 15.31
N VAL A 11 -26.47 -21.81 16.28
CA VAL A 11 -27.42 -21.46 17.34
C VAL A 11 -28.17 -20.19 16.92
N SER A 12 -29.35 -20.38 16.34
CA SER A 12 -30.31 -19.30 16.11
C SER A 12 -31.11 -19.07 17.40
N ILE A 13 -30.89 -17.94 18.08
CA ILE A 13 -31.76 -17.51 19.19
C ILE A 13 -32.88 -16.65 18.61
N LEU A 14 -34.04 -17.29 18.45
CA LEU A 14 -35.33 -16.62 18.21
C LEU A 14 -36.00 -16.45 19.59
N GLY A 15 -35.98 -15.22 20.13
CA GLY A 15 -36.53 -14.89 21.46
C GLY A 15 -37.74 -13.97 21.38
N LEU A 16 -38.89 -14.54 21.72
CA LEU A 16 -40.26 -14.03 21.85
C LEU A 16 -40.49 -12.52 22.10
N LEU A 17 -41.43 -11.96 21.32
CA LEU A 17 -42.20 -10.75 21.59
C LEU A 17 -43.26 -10.97 22.69
N LEU A 18 -43.32 -10.07 23.67
CA LEU A 18 -44.49 -9.78 24.50
C LEU A 18 -44.70 -8.26 24.55
N PRO A 19 -45.92 -7.73 24.31
CA PRO A 19 -46.17 -6.30 24.30
C PRO A 19 -46.53 -5.81 25.70
N LEU A 20 -45.76 -4.87 26.23
CA LEU A 20 -46.18 -4.04 27.35
C LEU A 20 -46.18 -2.58 26.91
N SER A 21 -47.38 -2.08 26.64
CA SER A 21 -47.65 -0.65 26.47
C SER A 21 -47.39 0.08 27.77
N ALA A 22 -46.43 0.99 27.76
CA ALA A 22 -46.35 2.11 28.70
C ALA A 22 -45.93 3.36 27.93
N CYS A 23 -46.86 4.31 27.81
CA CYS A 23 -46.65 5.63 27.24
C CYS A 23 -45.65 6.43 28.09
N GLY A 24 -44.68 7.05 27.42
CA GLY A 24 -43.76 8.01 27.98
C GLY A 24 -42.92 8.62 26.86
N SER A 25 -43.45 9.67 26.23
CA SER A 25 -42.79 10.45 25.21
C SER A 25 -41.58 11.20 25.77
N SER A 26 -40.41 10.64 25.56
CA SER A 26 -39.24 11.40 25.13
C SER A 26 -38.85 10.79 23.79
N ALA A 27 -38.86 11.59 22.71
CA ALA A 27 -38.14 11.18 21.52
C ALA A 27 -36.73 10.83 21.99
N ALA A 28 -36.32 9.57 21.85
CA ALA A 28 -34.93 9.22 22.05
C ALA A 28 -34.14 10.15 21.13
N ALA A 29 -33.21 10.91 21.71
CA ALA A 29 -32.31 11.71 20.90
C ALA A 29 -31.67 10.76 19.89
N ASP A 30 -31.79 11.08 18.60
CA ASP A 30 -31.00 10.42 17.57
C ASP A 30 -29.55 10.81 17.86
N ASN A 31 -28.88 9.97 18.65
CA ASN A 31 -27.50 10.19 19.05
C ASN A 31 -26.52 9.98 17.89
N GLY A 32 -27.00 9.59 16.69
CA GLY A 32 -26.23 9.37 15.48
C GLY A 32 -25.32 8.15 15.55
N LEU A 33 -25.49 7.18 14.64
CA LEU A 33 -24.53 6.07 14.51
C LEU A 33 -23.18 6.59 14.00
N LEU A 34 -22.09 6.33 14.72
CA LEU A 34 -20.73 6.48 14.18
C LEU A 34 -20.37 5.22 13.38
N TYR A 35 -20.62 5.27 12.08
CA TYR A 35 -20.22 4.21 11.16
C TYR A 35 -18.92 4.62 10.43
N VAL A 36 -17.85 3.85 10.63
CA VAL A 36 -16.55 3.99 9.95
C VAL A 36 -16.40 2.92 8.87
N PHE A 37 -16.22 3.34 7.62
CA PHE A 37 -15.81 2.49 6.51
C PHE A 37 -14.31 2.68 6.27
N ASN A 38 -13.51 1.66 6.55
CA ASN A 38 -12.06 1.69 6.42
C ASN A 38 -11.59 0.78 5.27
N THR A 39 -10.78 1.32 4.38
CA THR A 39 -10.24 0.61 3.21
C THR A 39 -8.89 -0.06 3.49
N LYS A 40 -8.23 0.25 4.62
CA LYS A 40 -6.91 -0.28 4.96
C LYS A 40 -7.04 -1.55 5.79
N SER A 41 -6.85 -2.70 5.15
CA SER A 41 -7.03 -4.02 5.77
C SER A 41 -6.10 -4.28 6.96
N GLU A 42 -4.91 -3.68 6.95
CA GLU A 42 -3.82 -3.89 7.90
C GLU A 42 -4.17 -3.39 9.31
N ILE A 43 -5.06 -2.40 9.42
CA ILE A 43 -5.49 -1.81 10.70
C ILE A 43 -6.87 -2.28 11.15
N LYS A 44 -7.49 -3.21 10.42
CA LYS A 44 -8.90 -3.60 10.60
C LYS A 44 -9.24 -3.96 12.04
N ASP A 45 -8.54 -4.94 12.61
CA ASP A 45 -8.88 -5.48 13.93
C ASP A 45 -8.60 -4.47 15.05
N GLY A 46 -7.50 -3.73 14.91
CA GLY A 46 -7.14 -2.65 15.83
C GLY A 46 -8.15 -1.50 15.79
N LEU A 47 -8.58 -1.07 14.60
CA LEU A 47 -9.56 0.00 14.42
C LEU A 47 -10.94 -0.39 14.95
N GLU A 48 -11.39 -1.63 14.68
CA GLU A 48 -12.65 -2.13 15.22
C GLU A 48 -12.63 -2.12 16.76
N LYS A 49 -11.53 -2.56 17.37
CA LYS A 49 -11.35 -2.49 18.83
C LYS A 49 -11.39 -1.04 19.33
N LEU A 50 -10.63 -0.14 18.71
CA LEU A 50 -10.54 1.27 19.10
C LEU A 50 -11.90 1.99 19.05
N VAL A 51 -12.63 1.83 17.95
CA VAL A 51 -13.93 2.48 17.76
C VAL A 51 -14.96 1.93 18.74
N ASN A 52 -14.91 0.62 19.05
CA ASN A 52 -15.77 0.02 20.08
C ASN A 52 -15.42 0.51 21.50
N GLU A 53 -14.14 0.76 21.80
CA GLU A 53 -13.71 1.40 23.06
C GLU A 53 -14.27 2.82 23.16
N TYR A 54 -14.09 3.64 22.12
CA TYR A 54 -14.63 4.99 22.02
C TYR A 54 -16.15 5.02 22.19
N GLY A 55 -16.89 4.15 21.49
CA GLY A 55 -18.35 4.06 21.59
C GLY A 55 -18.85 3.81 23.02
N LYS A 56 -18.16 2.93 23.76
CA LYS A 56 -18.47 2.64 25.17
C LYS A 56 -18.15 3.82 26.09
N GLU A 57 -17.01 4.47 25.89
CA GLU A 57 -16.57 5.63 26.67
C GLU A 57 -17.53 6.81 26.52
N HIS A 58 -18.00 7.05 25.29
CA HIS A 58 -18.82 8.21 24.94
C HIS A 58 -20.33 7.92 24.90
N GLY A 59 -20.75 6.68 25.09
CA GLY A 59 -22.17 6.29 25.12
C GLY A 59 -22.87 6.44 23.76
N ILE A 60 -22.15 6.21 22.66
CA ILE A 60 -22.67 6.27 21.29
C ILE A 60 -22.67 4.89 20.63
N GLU A 61 -23.57 4.68 19.69
CA GLU A 61 -23.57 3.48 18.85
C GLU A 61 -22.49 3.60 17.78
N VAL A 62 -21.78 2.49 17.54
CA VAL A 62 -20.69 2.45 16.56
C VAL A 62 -20.81 1.24 15.65
N LYS A 63 -20.31 1.39 14.42
CA LYS A 63 -20.11 0.30 13.46
C LYS A 63 -18.77 0.54 12.77
N VAL A 64 -18.00 -0.53 12.55
CA VAL A 64 -16.82 -0.49 11.68
C VAL A 64 -17.01 -1.52 10.58
N PHE A 65 -16.66 -1.17 9.37
CA PHE A 65 -16.54 -2.11 8.27
C PHE A 65 -15.20 -1.93 7.58
N SER A 66 -14.51 -3.04 7.35
CA SER A 66 -13.26 -3.05 6.59
C SER A 66 -13.26 -4.24 5.62
N PRO A 67 -13.21 -3.99 4.30
CA PRO A 67 -12.97 -5.05 3.32
C PRO A 67 -11.68 -5.82 3.65
N GLY A 68 -11.62 -7.10 3.27
CA GLY A 68 -10.38 -7.88 3.40
C GLY A 68 -9.34 -7.46 2.36
N SER A 69 -8.07 -7.79 2.59
CA SER A 69 -7.00 -7.54 1.62
C SER A 69 -7.36 -8.08 0.23
N GLY A 70 -7.03 -7.32 -0.81
CA GLY A 70 -7.30 -7.69 -2.20
C GLY A 70 -8.77 -7.66 -2.63
N SER A 71 -9.69 -7.20 -1.78
CA SER A 71 -11.11 -7.02 -2.13
C SER A 71 -11.35 -5.76 -2.96
N ASP A 72 -12.42 -5.74 -3.76
CA ASP A 72 -12.86 -4.52 -4.44
C ASP A 72 -13.44 -3.52 -3.42
N THR A 73 -12.68 -2.46 -3.14
CA THR A 73 -13.07 -1.43 -2.17
C THR A 73 -14.08 -0.44 -2.76
N VAL A 74 -14.03 -0.18 -4.07
CA VAL A 74 -14.85 0.84 -4.73
C VAL A 74 -16.30 0.39 -4.85
N GLU A 75 -16.55 -0.83 -5.35
CA GLU A 75 -17.91 -1.38 -5.45
C GLU A 75 -18.55 -1.53 -4.07
N THR A 76 -17.77 -2.01 -3.11
CA THR A 76 -18.24 -2.20 -1.73
C THR A 76 -18.59 -0.85 -1.08
N MET A 77 -17.74 0.17 -1.22
CA MET A 77 -18.03 1.49 -0.68
C MET A 77 -19.24 2.15 -1.34
N ASN A 78 -19.41 2.01 -2.66
CA ASN A 78 -20.60 2.51 -3.36
C ASN A 78 -21.90 1.89 -2.83
N THR A 79 -21.86 0.60 -2.50
CA THR A 79 -23.00 -0.10 -1.89
C THR A 79 -23.30 0.44 -0.49
N GLU A 80 -22.28 0.62 0.35
CA GLU A 80 -22.46 1.13 1.72
C GLU A 80 -22.93 2.60 1.74
N MET A 81 -22.41 3.45 0.84
CA MET A 81 -22.75 4.87 0.70
C MET A 81 -24.22 5.11 0.30
N THR A 82 -24.85 4.16 -0.38
CA THR A 82 -26.25 4.24 -0.83
C THR A 82 -27.22 3.48 0.07
N SER A 83 -26.71 2.85 1.14
CA SER A 83 -27.52 2.12 2.11
C SER A 83 -28.41 3.08 2.95
N SER A 84 -29.36 2.50 3.70
CA SER A 84 -30.16 3.27 4.67
C SER A 84 -29.35 3.82 5.84
N THR A 85 -28.09 3.39 5.98
CA THR A 85 -27.21 3.71 7.10
C THR A 85 -25.79 3.91 6.57
N PRO A 86 -25.55 4.97 5.80
CA PRO A 86 -24.25 5.20 5.18
C PRO A 86 -23.18 5.51 6.23
N PRO A 87 -21.90 5.24 5.93
CA PRO A 87 -20.80 5.57 6.82
C PRO A 87 -20.72 7.09 7.04
N ALA A 88 -20.50 7.47 8.30
CA ALA A 88 -20.24 8.86 8.71
C ALA A 88 -18.78 9.25 8.48
N ILE A 89 -17.88 8.25 8.59
CA ILE A 89 -16.47 8.36 8.20
C ILE A 89 -16.19 7.30 7.15
N PHE A 90 -15.53 7.69 6.07
CA PHE A 90 -15.02 6.75 5.08
C PHE A 90 -13.59 7.12 4.70
N SER A 91 -12.87 6.16 4.10
CA SER A 91 -11.51 6.38 3.66
C SER A 91 -11.32 6.14 2.17
N THR A 92 -10.68 7.09 1.51
CA THR A 92 -10.22 7.00 0.13
C THR A 92 -9.05 7.95 -0.05
N ASN A 93 -8.32 7.78 -1.15
CA ASN A 93 -7.24 8.65 -1.62
C ASN A 93 -7.51 9.21 -3.02
N SER A 94 -8.75 9.07 -3.50
CA SER A 94 -9.21 9.49 -4.82
C SER A 94 -10.45 10.37 -4.71
N LEU A 95 -10.48 11.45 -5.49
CA LEU A 95 -11.66 12.31 -5.67
C LEU A 95 -12.65 11.72 -6.67
N VAL A 96 -12.24 10.70 -7.43
CA VAL A 96 -13.11 10.02 -8.39
C VAL A 96 -14.25 9.33 -7.63
N THR A 97 -15.49 9.39 -8.15
CA THR A 97 -16.71 8.84 -7.54
C THR A 97 -17.29 9.61 -6.35
N TRP A 98 -16.49 10.02 -5.37
CA TRP A 98 -17.03 10.63 -4.13
C TRP A 98 -16.67 12.09 -3.89
N GLY A 99 -15.74 12.65 -4.67
CA GLY A 99 -15.29 14.03 -4.55
C GLY A 99 -16.33 15.05 -5.03
N PRO A 100 -16.05 16.35 -4.88
CA PRO A 100 -17.01 17.43 -5.13
C PRO A 100 -17.61 17.47 -6.55
N ALA A 101 -16.83 17.07 -7.55
CA ALA A 101 -17.26 17.09 -8.96
C ALA A 101 -18.19 15.95 -9.38
N ASP A 102 -18.33 14.89 -8.56
CA ASP A 102 -19.09 13.69 -8.88
C ASP A 102 -20.10 13.40 -7.77
N GLY A 103 -19.74 12.54 -6.81
CA GLY A 103 -20.64 12.14 -5.74
C GLY A 103 -20.91 13.23 -4.70
N ASP A 104 -20.01 14.19 -4.50
CA ASP A 104 -20.14 15.26 -3.51
C ASP A 104 -20.41 14.76 -2.07
N PHE A 105 -19.64 13.75 -1.63
CA PHE A 105 -19.78 13.14 -0.30
C PHE A 105 -18.80 13.70 0.73
N MET A 106 -17.74 14.38 0.30
CA MET A 106 -16.66 14.82 1.18
C MET A 106 -16.97 16.18 1.80
N LEU A 107 -16.87 16.29 3.13
CA LEU A 107 -16.93 17.56 3.84
C LEU A 107 -15.57 18.27 3.74
N ASP A 108 -15.55 19.55 3.36
CA ASP A 108 -14.38 20.38 3.61
C ASP A 108 -14.22 20.59 5.12
N LEU A 109 -13.17 20.02 5.69
CA LEU A 109 -12.91 20.07 7.12
C LEU A 109 -12.66 21.52 7.60
N ASN A 110 -12.26 22.43 6.71
CA ASN A 110 -12.18 23.86 7.02
C ASN A 110 -13.55 24.50 7.27
N GLU A 111 -14.62 23.90 6.76
CA GLU A 111 -16.00 24.34 6.96
C GLU A 111 -16.67 23.66 8.17
N SER A 112 -15.97 22.75 8.87
CA SER A 112 -16.51 22.09 10.06
C SER A 112 -16.93 23.07 11.16
N ASP A 113 -18.06 22.76 11.83
CA ASP A 113 -18.51 23.45 13.04
C ASP A 113 -17.64 23.09 14.27
N ASN A 114 -16.84 22.03 14.19
CA ASN A 114 -15.89 21.64 15.24
C ASN A 114 -14.56 22.42 15.06
N ALA A 115 -14.28 23.32 16.00
CA ALA A 115 -13.10 24.19 15.94
C ALA A 115 -11.75 23.43 16.02
N ASP A 116 -11.71 22.33 16.77
CA ASP A 116 -10.50 21.52 16.91
C ASP A 116 -10.23 20.71 15.64
N LEU A 117 -11.28 20.17 15.00
CA LEU A 117 -11.14 19.50 13.71
C LEU A 117 -10.65 20.46 12.63
N LYS A 118 -11.16 21.69 12.63
CA LYS A 118 -10.71 22.75 11.72
C LYS A 118 -9.22 23.05 11.92
N ALA A 119 -8.79 23.14 13.18
CA ALA A 119 -7.37 23.35 13.49
C ALA A 119 -6.49 22.19 13.01
N LEU A 120 -6.93 20.94 13.19
CA LEU A 120 -6.23 19.76 12.65
C LEU A 120 -6.12 19.84 11.12
N ALA A 121 -7.21 20.14 10.43
CA ALA A 121 -7.25 20.25 8.97
C ALA A 121 -6.33 21.36 8.42
N GLN A 122 -6.25 22.50 9.11
CA GLN A 122 -5.38 23.63 8.75
C GLN A 122 -3.89 23.36 9.02
N ASN A 123 -3.58 22.47 9.97
CA ASN A 123 -2.21 22.06 10.27
C ASN A 123 -1.67 20.99 9.31
N VAL A 124 -2.51 20.41 8.45
CA VAL A 124 -2.04 19.48 7.40
C VAL A 124 -1.22 20.28 6.37
N PRO A 125 0.05 19.88 6.11
CA PRO A 125 0.88 20.51 5.09
C PRO A 125 0.21 20.52 3.72
N ASP A 126 0.47 21.55 2.92
CA ASP A 126 -0.14 21.73 1.59
C ASP A 126 0.11 20.49 0.69
N GLU A 127 1.29 19.89 0.78
CA GLU A 127 1.68 18.74 -0.04
C GLU A 127 0.96 17.44 0.33
N LEU A 128 0.39 17.37 1.55
CA LEU A 128 -0.38 16.23 2.04
C LEU A 128 -1.87 16.54 2.13
N ARG A 129 -2.31 17.73 1.69
CA ARG A 129 -3.72 18.12 1.77
C ARG A 129 -4.54 17.37 0.72
N PHE A 130 -5.67 16.83 1.13
CA PHE A 130 -6.62 16.23 0.20
C PHE A 130 -7.55 17.32 -0.32
N THR A 131 -7.27 17.85 -1.51
CA THR A 131 -7.97 19.01 -2.05
C THR A 131 -8.37 18.79 -3.49
N SER A 132 -9.55 19.28 -3.87
CA SER A 132 -9.95 19.39 -5.28
C SER A 132 -9.56 20.75 -5.88
N GLU A 133 -9.62 21.82 -5.09
CA GLU A 133 -9.22 23.17 -5.47
C GLU A 133 -8.94 24.06 -4.25
N GLY A 134 -8.13 25.10 -4.45
CA GLY A 134 -7.91 26.13 -3.44
C GLY A 134 -7.25 25.61 -2.15
N ASP A 135 -7.79 26.02 -1.02
CA ASP A 135 -7.33 25.67 0.34
C ASP A 135 -8.20 24.61 1.03
N GLU A 136 -9.20 24.04 0.32
CA GLU A 136 -10.07 22.96 0.79
C GLU A 136 -9.25 21.80 1.37
N ASN A 137 -9.69 21.22 2.49
CA ASN A 137 -9.14 19.98 2.99
C ASN A 137 -10.25 18.96 3.25
N LEU A 138 -10.39 18.00 2.35
CA LEU A 138 -11.44 16.98 2.34
C LEU A 138 -11.18 15.80 3.29
N GLY A 139 -10.02 15.72 3.95
CA GLY A 139 -9.76 14.64 4.89
C GLY A 139 -8.42 14.74 5.62
N LEU A 140 -8.34 14.14 6.82
CA LEU A 140 -7.08 14.04 7.55
C LEU A 140 -6.22 12.89 6.99
N PRO A 141 -4.93 13.08 6.69
CA PRO A 141 -4.07 12.00 6.21
C PRO A 141 -4.01 10.84 7.22
N TYR A 142 -4.08 9.59 6.75
CA TYR A 142 -3.81 8.44 7.61
C TYR A 142 -2.35 8.45 8.07
N THR A 143 -1.44 8.47 7.09
CA THR A 143 0.00 8.32 7.28
C THR A 143 0.72 8.75 6.01
N LEU A 144 2.01 9.07 6.11
CA LEU A 144 2.90 8.98 4.95
C LEU A 144 3.32 7.52 4.74
N GLU A 145 3.22 7.05 3.50
CA GLU A 145 3.72 5.75 3.07
C GLU A 145 4.65 5.88 1.89
N GLY A 146 5.56 4.92 1.74
CA GLY A 146 6.41 4.80 0.58
C GLY A 146 6.98 3.41 0.44
N TYR A 147 7.31 3.05 -0.79
CA TYR A 147 7.58 1.66 -1.15
C TYR A 147 8.68 1.48 -2.16
N GLY A 148 9.26 0.28 -2.12
CA GLY A 148 10.38 -0.09 -2.96
C GLY A 148 10.65 -1.58 -2.83
N TYR A 149 11.91 -1.97 -2.99
CA TYR A 149 12.40 -3.27 -2.55
C TYR A 149 12.89 -3.17 -1.12
N LEU A 150 12.14 -3.77 -0.20
CA LEU A 150 12.57 -3.93 1.18
C LEU A 150 13.66 -5.00 1.26
N VAL A 151 14.68 -4.75 2.07
CA VAL A 151 15.78 -5.71 2.30
C VAL A 151 16.15 -5.73 3.77
N ASP A 152 16.41 -6.92 4.31
CA ASP A 152 17.15 -7.06 5.56
C ASP A 152 18.65 -7.01 5.25
N VAL A 153 19.31 -5.95 5.70
CA VAL A 153 20.73 -5.69 5.46
C VAL A 153 21.62 -6.84 5.97
N ASP A 154 21.22 -7.57 7.02
CA ASP A 154 22.00 -8.70 7.54
C ASP A 154 22.00 -9.90 6.57
N VAL A 155 20.97 -10.06 5.73
CA VAL A 155 20.99 -11.10 4.66
C VAL A 155 22.09 -10.79 3.65
N LEU A 156 22.29 -9.52 3.28
CA LEU A 156 23.36 -9.11 2.37
C LEU A 156 24.74 -9.32 3.00
N LYS A 157 24.90 -9.07 4.31
CA LYS A 157 26.13 -9.37 5.05
C LYS A 157 26.50 -10.84 4.94
N ASP A 158 25.55 -11.74 5.19
CA ASP A 158 25.79 -13.17 5.11
C ASP A 158 26.00 -13.65 3.67
N LEU A 159 25.25 -13.10 2.72
CA LEU A 159 25.32 -13.44 1.29
C LEU A 159 26.68 -13.09 0.68
N PHE A 160 27.27 -11.95 1.06
CA PHE A 160 28.53 -11.43 0.53
C PHE A 160 29.71 -11.51 1.52
N ALA A 161 29.51 -12.11 2.69
CA ALA A 161 30.50 -12.19 3.77
C ALA A 161 31.10 -10.81 4.15
N LEU A 162 30.25 -9.81 4.31
CA LEU A 162 30.62 -8.41 4.56
C LEU A 162 30.58 -8.05 6.05
N ASP A 163 31.43 -7.10 6.44
CA ASP A 163 31.29 -6.37 7.70
C ASP A 163 30.29 -5.21 7.58
N ASP A 164 30.05 -4.51 8.69
CA ASP A 164 29.03 -3.44 8.76
C ASP A 164 29.36 -2.27 7.82
N ASP A 165 30.64 -1.89 7.69
CA ASP A 165 31.06 -0.80 6.80
C ASP A 165 30.85 -1.18 5.32
N LYS A 166 31.17 -2.42 4.95
CA LYS A 166 31.04 -2.88 3.56
C LYS A 166 29.61 -3.19 3.13
N VAL A 167 28.74 -3.64 4.02
CA VAL A 167 27.33 -3.76 3.66
C VAL A 167 26.68 -2.37 3.52
N ALA A 168 27.09 -1.39 4.33
CA ALA A 168 26.60 -0.02 4.17
C ALA A 168 27.02 0.57 2.81
N GLU A 169 28.24 0.28 2.34
CA GLU A 169 28.71 0.61 0.98
C GLU A 169 27.82 -0.05 -0.08
N LEU A 170 27.53 -1.36 0.06
CA LEU A 170 26.66 -2.08 -0.87
C LEU A 170 25.24 -1.52 -0.91
N ILE A 171 24.65 -1.18 0.25
CA ILE A 171 23.32 -0.56 0.30
C ILE A 171 23.31 0.79 -0.40
N ALA A 172 24.33 1.63 -0.17
CA ALA A 172 24.45 2.91 -0.86
C ALA A 172 24.58 2.74 -2.38
N ASP A 173 25.37 1.76 -2.82
CA ASP A 173 25.54 1.43 -4.23
C ASP A 173 24.25 0.90 -4.86
N LEU A 174 23.52 0.01 -4.18
CA LEU A 174 22.23 -0.50 -4.64
C LEU A 174 21.16 0.61 -4.69
N LYS A 175 21.17 1.57 -3.76
CA LYS A 175 20.29 2.75 -3.83
C LYS A 175 20.60 3.63 -5.04
N ALA A 176 21.87 3.72 -5.43
CA ALA A 176 22.34 4.61 -6.52
C ALA A 176 22.40 3.96 -7.91
N CYS A 177 22.47 2.62 -8.01
CA CYS A 177 22.73 1.94 -9.27
C CYS A 177 21.57 2.07 -10.28
N ASP A 178 21.91 1.95 -11.56
CA ASP A 178 20.94 1.85 -12.65
C ASP A 178 20.28 0.46 -12.73
N PHE A 179 19.35 0.32 -13.66
CA PHE A 179 18.61 -0.93 -13.87
C PHE A 179 19.51 -2.08 -14.30
N ASP A 180 20.42 -1.88 -15.26
CA ASP A 180 21.26 -2.96 -15.79
C ASP A 180 22.21 -3.50 -14.71
N THR A 181 22.75 -2.62 -13.88
CA THR A 181 23.59 -2.99 -12.74
C THR A 181 22.79 -3.74 -11.69
N PHE A 182 21.59 -3.26 -11.34
CA PHE A 182 20.70 -3.96 -10.41
C PHE A 182 20.31 -5.34 -10.94
N ARG A 183 20.05 -5.43 -12.25
CA ARG A 183 19.70 -6.67 -12.92
C ARG A 183 20.86 -7.68 -12.88
N ALA A 184 22.08 -7.22 -13.15
CA ALA A 184 23.27 -8.07 -13.04
C ALA A 184 23.49 -8.56 -11.59
N PHE A 185 23.23 -7.70 -10.60
CA PHE A 185 23.25 -8.07 -9.19
C PHE A 185 22.22 -9.15 -8.88
N THR A 186 20.95 -8.96 -9.24
CA THR A 186 19.89 -9.94 -8.95
C THR A 186 20.08 -11.25 -9.71
N ASP A 187 20.62 -11.22 -10.93
CA ASP A 187 20.98 -12.44 -11.68
C ASP A 187 22.13 -13.21 -10.99
N ALA A 188 23.12 -12.50 -10.42
CA ALA A 188 24.18 -13.12 -9.64
C ALA A 188 23.64 -13.76 -8.34
N VAL A 189 22.71 -13.09 -7.66
CA VAL A 189 22.03 -13.64 -6.48
C VAL A 189 21.21 -14.88 -6.84
N ASP A 190 20.42 -14.84 -7.92
CA ASP A 190 19.66 -16.01 -8.37
C ASP A 190 20.58 -17.19 -8.71
N ALA A 191 21.68 -16.94 -9.44
CA ALA A 191 22.66 -17.95 -9.76
C ALA A 191 23.30 -18.56 -8.50
N TYR A 192 23.57 -17.74 -7.48
CA TYR A 192 24.05 -18.19 -6.19
C TYR A 192 23.02 -19.03 -5.42
N ILE A 193 21.75 -18.61 -5.41
CA ILE A 193 20.66 -19.35 -4.74
C ILE A 193 20.56 -20.78 -5.30
N ASN A 194 20.68 -20.91 -6.62
CA ASN A 194 20.58 -22.17 -7.35
C ASN A 194 21.85 -23.03 -7.30
N ASN A 195 23.03 -22.40 -7.28
CA ASN A 195 24.33 -23.09 -7.22
C ASN A 195 25.34 -22.28 -6.39
N PRO A 196 25.34 -22.44 -5.05
CA PRO A 196 26.17 -21.64 -4.16
C PRO A 196 27.66 -21.76 -4.50
N GLN A 197 28.27 -20.64 -4.86
CA GLN A 197 29.68 -20.47 -5.18
C GLN A 197 30.04 -18.98 -5.10
N ALA A 198 31.33 -18.66 -5.14
CA ALA A 198 31.77 -17.27 -5.22
C ALA A 198 31.44 -16.69 -6.61
N ILE A 199 30.59 -15.66 -6.64
CA ILE A 199 30.19 -14.93 -7.85
C ILE A 199 30.48 -13.45 -7.58
N SER A 200 31.33 -12.84 -8.40
CA SER A 200 31.62 -11.41 -8.33
C SER A 200 30.64 -10.62 -9.19
N VAL A 201 30.12 -9.52 -8.64
CA VAL A 201 29.31 -8.53 -9.35
C VAL A 201 29.84 -7.14 -9.06
N ASN A 202 29.84 -6.27 -10.07
CA ASN A 202 30.16 -4.86 -9.90
C ASN A 202 28.87 -4.07 -9.67
N VAL A 203 28.79 -3.31 -8.58
CA VAL A 203 27.69 -2.39 -8.29
C VAL A 203 28.29 -1.01 -8.08
N ASN A 204 27.92 -0.05 -8.92
CA ASN A 204 28.38 1.35 -8.84
C ASN A 204 29.92 1.51 -8.75
N GLY A 205 30.67 0.65 -9.44
CA GLY A 205 32.14 0.70 -9.47
C GLY A 205 32.85 -0.15 -8.40
N HIS A 206 32.14 -0.67 -7.40
CA HIS A 206 32.68 -1.58 -6.39
C HIS A 206 32.39 -3.04 -6.74
N GLU A 207 33.34 -3.94 -6.48
CA GLU A 207 33.17 -5.38 -6.69
C GLU A 207 32.77 -6.05 -5.37
N TYR A 208 31.67 -6.81 -5.43
CA TYR A 208 31.16 -7.62 -4.33
C TYR A 208 31.15 -9.09 -4.74
N THR A 209 31.62 -9.98 -3.87
CA THR A 209 31.69 -11.42 -4.16
C THR A 209 30.85 -12.19 -3.15
N THR A 210 29.91 -13.01 -3.64
CA THR A 210 29.11 -13.88 -2.77
C THR A 210 30.00 -14.85 -1.99
N ALA A 211 29.57 -15.27 -0.81
CA ALA A 211 30.22 -16.32 -0.05
C ALA A 211 30.33 -17.63 -0.89
N PRO A 212 31.33 -18.50 -0.67
CA PRO A 212 31.49 -19.72 -1.45
C PRO A 212 30.40 -20.78 -1.19
N ALA A 213 29.62 -20.63 -0.12
CA ALA A 213 28.48 -21.48 0.24
C ALA A 213 27.44 -20.63 0.96
N LYS A 214 26.19 -21.11 1.05
CA LYS A 214 25.17 -20.48 1.88
C LYS A 214 25.55 -20.56 3.36
N THR A 215 25.45 -19.44 4.05
CA THR A 215 25.74 -19.27 5.47
C THR A 215 24.75 -18.29 6.10
N GLY A 216 24.59 -18.36 7.42
CA GLY A 216 23.71 -17.45 8.16
C GLY A 216 22.29 -17.40 7.58
N LEU A 217 21.73 -16.19 7.45
CA LEU A 217 20.38 -15.93 6.93
C LEU A 217 20.26 -16.25 5.44
N ALA A 218 21.36 -16.19 4.67
CA ALA A 218 21.34 -16.52 3.25
C ALA A 218 21.06 -18.02 2.97
N ASN A 219 21.08 -18.88 3.99
CA ASN A 219 20.68 -20.30 3.88
C ASN A 219 19.22 -20.47 3.48
N ASP A 220 18.35 -19.58 3.95
CA ASP A 220 16.91 -19.71 3.78
C ASP A 220 16.41 -19.14 2.44
N LEU A 221 17.27 -18.45 1.69
CA LEU A 221 16.94 -17.91 0.37
C LEU A 221 16.54 -19.02 -0.61
N THR A 222 15.31 -18.92 -1.12
CA THR A 222 14.71 -19.78 -2.15
C THR A 222 14.41 -19.04 -3.45
N GLY A 223 14.44 -17.70 -3.44
CA GLY A 223 14.31 -16.84 -4.61
C GLY A 223 14.84 -15.44 -4.35
N VAL A 224 14.81 -14.57 -5.36
CA VAL A 224 15.29 -13.18 -5.23
C VAL A 224 14.20 -12.29 -4.67
N PHE A 225 12.96 -12.43 -5.16
CA PHE A 225 11.86 -11.52 -4.82
C PHE A 225 10.76 -12.23 -4.05
N VAL A 226 10.26 -11.65 -2.98
CA VAL A 226 9.00 -12.04 -2.35
C VAL A 226 7.87 -11.27 -3.04
N GLU A 227 6.84 -11.99 -3.47
CA GLU A 227 5.73 -11.45 -4.27
C GLU A 227 4.36 -11.85 -3.69
N SER A 228 3.42 -10.91 -3.69
CA SER A 228 2.02 -11.15 -3.24
C SER A 228 1.10 -11.34 -4.45
N GLY A 229 1.23 -12.46 -5.16
CA GLY A 229 0.56 -12.67 -6.45
C GLY A 229 -0.98 -12.63 -6.42
N ALA A 230 -1.62 -12.86 -5.28
CA ALA A 230 -3.07 -12.72 -5.11
C ALA A 230 -3.54 -11.26 -5.04
N GLU A 231 -2.64 -10.36 -4.64
CA GLU A 231 -2.88 -8.96 -4.30
C GLU A 231 -2.73 -8.04 -5.52
N LYS A 232 -3.83 -7.79 -6.23
CA LYS A 232 -3.82 -6.99 -7.47
C LYS A 232 -3.18 -5.62 -7.32
N TRP A 233 -3.42 -4.92 -6.21
CA TRP A 233 -2.87 -3.60 -5.93
C TRP A 233 -1.33 -3.57 -6.00
N THR A 234 -0.64 -4.69 -5.72
CA THR A 234 0.82 -4.72 -5.77
C THR A 234 1.39 -4.51 -7.18
N TYR A 235 0.68 -4.97 -8.21
CA TYR A 235 1.09 -4.86 -9.61
C TYR A 235 0.20 -3.96 -10.47
N ALA A 236 -1.04 -3.70 -10.07
CA ALA A 236 -1.96 -2.82 -10.78
C ALA A 236 -1.91 -1.37 -10.29
N ASP A 237 -1.49 -1.15 -9.04
CA ASP A 237 -1.39 0.16 -8.43
C ASP A 237 0.09 0.52 -8.28
N HIS A 238 0.83 -0.20 -7.43
CA HIS A 238 2.18 0.19 -7.05
C HIS A 238 3.20 0.10 -8.19
N MET A 239 3.18 -0.99 -8.96
CA MET A 239 4.07 -1.14 -10.11
C MET A 239 3.68 -0.18 -11.24
N VAL A 240 2.39 -0.10 -11.58
CA VAL A 240 1.87 0.80 -12.62
C VAL A 240 2.01 2.30 -12.25
N ASN A 241 2.12 2.63 -10.97
CA ASN A 241 2.41 4.01 -10.55
C ASN A 241 3.78 4.50 -11.07
N ILE A 242 4.76 3.60 -11.24
CA ILE A 242 6.09 3.98 -11.74
C ILE A 242 6.04 4.49 -13.19
N PRO A 243 5.46 3.77 -14.18
CA PRO A 243 5.28 4.31 -15.52
C PRO A 243 4.32 5.50 -15.57
N LEU A 244 3.32 5.58 -14.69
CA LEU A 244 2.48 6.79 -14.61
C LEU A 244 3.29 8.03 -14.21
N ASN A 245 4.26 7.90 -13.30
CA ASN A 245 5.18 9.01 -13.00
C ASN A 245 6.12 9.36 -14.18
N ALA A 246 6.29 8.50 -15.19
CA ALA A 246 7.03 8.90 -16.40
C ALA A 246 6.25 9.91 -17.24
N VAL A 247 4.92 9.92 -17.12
CA VAL A 247 4.02 10.75 -17.95
C VAL A 247 3.38 11.88 -17.16
N PHE A 248 2.98 11.62 -15.91
CA PHE A 248 2.27 12.55 -15.05
C PHE A 248 3.12 12.98 -13.85
N GLU A 249 3.15 14.28 -13.58
CA GLU A 249 3.93 14.82 -12.48
C GLU A 249 3.36 14.43 -11.11
N ASN A 250 2.03 14.46 -10.97
CA ASN A 250 1.29 14.21 -9.73
C ASN A 250 -0.17 13.83 -9.99
N TYR A 251 -0.95 13.65 -8.91
CA TYR A 251 -2.39 13.38 -8.97
C TYR A 251 -3.15 14.38 -9.85
N GLY A 252 -2.94 15.68 -9.66
CA GLY A 252 -3.66 16.74 -10.38
C GLY A 252 -3.38 16.74 -11.88
N ASP A 253 -2.13 16.49 -12.26
CA ASP A 253 -1.73 16.35 -13.66
C ASP A 253 -2.41 15.13 -14.31
N ALA A 254 -2.38 13.97 -13.67
CA ALA A 254 -3.08 12.77 -14.17
C ALA A 254 -4.61 12.96 -14.24
N TYR A 255 -5.19 13.61 -13.23
CA TYR A 255 -6.63 13.89 -13.15
C TYR A 255 -7.07 14.80 -14.30
N SER A 256 -6.30 15.85 -14.59
CA SER A 256 -6.62 16.83 -15.63
C SER A 256 -6.08 16.50 -17.03
N ALA A 257 -5.25 15.45 -17.17
CA ALA A 257 -4.58 15.10 -18.42
C ALA A 257 -5.52 14.95 -19.63
N ASP A 258 -5.18 15.56 -20.76
CA ASP A 258 -5.86 15.30 -22.03
C ASP A 258 -5.66 13.84 -22.46
N LEU A 259 -6.60 13.30 -23.25
CA LEU A 259 -6.56 11.90 -23.71
C LEU A 259 -5.27 11.59 -24.47
N ASP A 260 -4.75 12.53 -25.27
CA ASP A 260 -3.52 12.34 -26.04
C ASP A 260 -2.28 12.18 -25.15
N ALA A 261 -2.26 12.77 -23.95
CA ALA A 261 -1.16 12.59 -23.01
C ALA A 261 -1.08 11.14 -22.50
N VAL A 262 -2.21 10.44 -22.41
CA VAL A 262 -2.30 9.05 -21.96
C VAL A 262 -1.57 8.09 -22.93
N ASP A 263 -1.45 8.44 -24.21
CA ASP A 263 -0.73 7.59 -25.19
C ASP A 263 0.76 7.47 -24.88
N ALA A 264 1.34 8.45 -24.19
CA ALA A 264 2.74 8.43 -23.78
C ALA A 264 3.05 7.29 -22.79
N LEU A 265 2.04 6.69 -22.14
CA LEU A 265 2.21 5.58 -21.21
C LEU A 265 2.65 4.28 -21.88
N LYS A 266 2.49 4.15 -23.21
CA LYS A 266 2.66 2.86 -23.89
C LYS A 266 4.04 2.24 -23.65
N LYS A 267 5.12 2.99 -23.88
CA LYS A 267 6.49 2.47 -23.71
C LYS A 267 6.82 2.25 -22.22
N PRO A 268 6.55 3.19 -21.30
CA PRO A 268 6.71 2.94 -19.87
C PRO A 268 5.98 1.68 -19.37
N LEU A 269 4.74 1.46 -19.80
CA LEU A 269 3.96 0.27 -19.40
C LEU A 269 4.59 -1.03 -19.91
N ILE A 270 5.09 -1.07 -21.15
CA ILE A 270 5.79 -2.26 -21.67
C ILE A 270 7.01 -2.59 -20.82
N LYS A 271 7.82 -1.56 -20.49
CA LYS A 271 9.02 -1.70 -19.66
C LYS A 271 8.70 -2.10 -18.22
N GLU A 272 7.59 -1.62 -17.66
CA GLU A 272 7.06 -2.09 -16.37
C GLU A 272 6.72 -3.57 -16.41
N MET A 273 6.06 -4.05 -17.46
CA MET A 273 5.74 -5.48 -17.61
C MET A 273 7.00 -6.36 -17.71
N GLU A 274 8.08 -5.88 -18.34
CA GLU A 274 9.37 -6.59 -18.39
C GLU A 274 9.96 -6.77 -16.97
N VAL A 275 9.91 -5.71 -16.15
CA VAL A 275 10.35 -5.77 -14.75
C VAL A 275 9.46 -6.71 -13.93
N LEU A 276 8.14 -6.62 -14.11
CA LEU A 276 7.18 -7.46 -13.40
C LEU A 276 7.32 -8.95 -13.77
N ASP A 277 7.54 -9.26 -15.04
CA ASP A 277 7.86 -10.62 -15.50
C ASP A 277 9.15 -11.12 -14.85
N TYR A 278 10.20 -10.29 -14.80
CA TYR A 278 11.43 -10.68 -14.13
C TYR A 278 11.22 -10.99 -12.65
N ASN A 279 10.64 -10.08 -11.88
CA ASN A 279 10.49 -10.28 -10.43
C ASN A 279 9.68 -11.54 -10.14
N THR A 280 8.55 -11.71 -10.83
CA THR A 280 7.64 -12.84 -10.60
C THR A 280 8.17 -14.18 -11.16
N SER A 281 9.17 -14.17 -12.05
CA SER A 281 9.87 -15.39 -12.48
C SER A 281 11.01 -15.81 -11.54
N HIS A 282 11.46 -14.90 -10.67
CA HIS A 282 12.50 -15.12 -9.65
C HIS A 282 11.91 -15.07 -8.23
N ALA A 283 10.62 -15.39 -8.12
CA ALA A 283 9.89 -15.29 -6.87
C ALA A 283 10.28 -16.40 -5.89
N ALA A 284 10.43 -16.03 -4.62
CA ALA A 284 10.67 -16.92 -3.51
C ALA A 284 9.39 -17.65 -3.10
N GLY A 285 9.55 -18.89 -2.63
CA GLY A 285 8.52 -19.71 -2.01
C GLY A 285 9.05 -20.41 -0.76
N GLU A 286 8.21 -21.17 -0.08
CA GLU A 286 8.54 -21.78 1.22
C GLU A 286 9.77 -22.73 1.16
N ASP A 287 9.78 -23.63 0.17
CA ASP A 287 10.79 -24.69 0.01
C ASP A 287 11.62 -24.57 -1.29
N GLY A 288 11.44 -23.50 -2.05
CA GLY A 288 12.04 -23.31 -3.37
C GLY A 288 11.39 -22.16 -4.13
N PRO A 289 11.78 -21.92 -5.40
CA PRO A 289 11.19 -20.85 -6.20
C PRO A 289 9.67 -21.02 -6.35
N ASN A 290 8.92 -19.94 -6.13
CA ASN A 290 7.49 -19.90 -6.36
C ASN A 290 7.20 -19.59 -7.83
N THR A 291 6.69 -20.57 -8.56
CA THR A 291 6.41 -20.40 -9.99
C THR A 291 5.01 -19.83 -10.22
N ARG A 292 4.88 -18.89 -11.16
CA ARG A 292 3.59 -18.38 -11.63
C ARG A 292 2.64 -19.48 -12.06
N GLY A 293 1.36 -19.31 -11.72
CA GLY A 293 0.32 -20.31 -11.93
C GLY A 293 -0.92 -20.04 -11.06
N PRO A 294 -1.93 -20.92 -11.07
CA PRO A 294 -3.13 -20.75 -10.24
C PRO A 294 -2.83 -20.62 -8.74
N SER A 295 -1.79 -21.29 -8.23
CA SER A 295 -1.34 -21.18 -6.83
C SER A 295 -0.71 -19.83 -6.51
N PHE A 296 0.00 -19.23 -7.47
CA PHE A 296 0.68 -17.93 -7.30
C PHE A 296 -0.31 -16.81 -6.96
N VAL A 297 -1.54 -16.90 -7.49
CA VAL A 297 -2.60 -15.90 -7.28
C VAL A 297 -3.68 -16.33 -6.29
N ASN A 298 -3.45 -17.46 -5.60
CA ASN A 298 -4.36 -18.00 -4.60
C ASN A 298 -4.24 -17.20 -3.30
N SER A 299 -5.36 -16.89 -2.66
CA SER A 299 -5.40 -16.08 -1.43
C SER A 299 -4.76 -16.75 -0.20
N THR A 300 -4.35 -18.02 -0.28
CA THR A 300 -3.63 -18.71 0.80
C THR A 300 -2.12 -18.67 0.57
N THR A 301 -1.67 -18.86 -0.67
CA THR A 301 -0.25 -19.05 -1.04
C THR A 301 0.31 -17.90 -1.89
N GLY A 302 -0.42 -16.80 -2.00
CA GLY A 302 -0.02 -15.59 -2.71
C GLY A 302 -0.61 -14.33 -2.08
N SER A 303 -1.19 -14.43 -0.88
CA SER A 303 -1.70 -13.27 -0.14
C SER A 303 -0.56 -12.38 0.35
N TYR A 304 -0.96 -11.18 0.78
CA TYR A 304 -0.10 -10.29 1.54
C TYR A 304 0.53 -10.98 2.76
N ASP A 305 -0.27 -11.66 3.59
CA ASP A 305 0.21 -12.31 4.83
C ASP A 305 1.20 -13.44 4.55
N TYR A 306 0.95 -14.25 3.51
CA TYR A 306 1.88 -15.32 3.12
C TYR A 306 3.22 -14.74 2.65
N ALA A 307 3.18 -13.69 1.83
CA ALA A 307 4.39 -12.99 1.39
C ALA A 307 5.16 -12.38 2.58
N LEU A 308 4.45 -11.77 3.54
CA LEU A 308 5.06 -11.24 4.76
C LEU A 308 5.75 -12.33 5.58
N GLN A 309 5.15 -13.52 5.67
CA GLN A 309 5.79 -14.67 6.31
C GLN A 309 7.04 -15.13 5.56
N LEU A 310 7.00 -15.26 4.23
CA LEU A 310 8.18 -15.60 3.43
C LEU A 310 9.34 -14.61 3.64
N PHE A 311 9.04 -13.32 3.77
CA PHE A 311 10.05 -12.31 4.04
C PHE A 311 10.60 -12.42 5.47
N ALA A 312 9.73 -12.62 6.47
CA ALA A 312 10.13 -12.82 7.87
C ALA A 312 11.03 -14.05 8.08
N GLU A 313 10.89 -15.06 7.21
CA GLU A 313 11.70 -16.29 7.18
C GLU A 313 12.89 -16.20 6.20
N HIS A 314 13.21 -15.00 5.70
CA HIS A 314 14.33 -14.74 4.77
C HIS A 314 14.32 -15.61 3.51
N LYS A 315 13.13 -15.97 3.00
CA LYS A 315 12.98 -16.80 1.78
C LYS A 315 13.34 -16.05 0.50
N GLY A 316 13.15 -14.73 0.48
CA GLY A 316 13.57 -13.87 -0.61
C GLY A 316 14.47 -12.73 -0.13
N LEU A 317 15.37 -12.28 -1.01
CA LEU A 317 16.27 -11.17 -0.70
C LEU A 317 15.53 -9.84 -0.63
N PHE A 318 14.61 -9.61 -1.58
CA PHE A 318 13.85 -8.38 -1.72
C PHE A 318 12.37 -8.63 -1.55
N PHE A 319 11.66 -7.76 -0.83
CA PHE A 319 10.20 -7.78 -0.78
C PHE A 319 9.63 -6.46 -1.31
N LYS A 320 8.84 -6.51 -2.39
CA LYS A 320 8.26 -5.31 -2.99
C LYS A 320 7.07 -4.79 -2.18
N GLN A 321 7.35 -4.09 -1.10
CA GLN A 321 6.38 -3.50 -0.18
C GLN A 321 6.88 -2.15 0.36
N GLY A 322 6.12 -1.54 1.26
CA GLY A 322 6.47 -0.28 1.90
C GLY A 322 6.47 -0.36 3.43
N ASN A 323 6.62 0.80 4.05
CA ASN A 323 6.75 0.94 5.49
C ASN A 323 5.54 0.42 6.29
N TRP A 324 4.36 0.35 5.68
CA TRP A 324 3.14 -0.18 6.28
C TRP A 324 3.24 -1.65 6.74
N ILE A 325 4.23 -2.42 6.24
CA ILE A 325 4.37 -3.81 6.68
C ILE A 325 4.89 -3.94 8.11
N TYR A 326 5.54 -2.90 8.63
CA TYR A 326 6.32 -2.98 9.86
C TYR A 326 5.52 -3.50 11.07
N PRO A 327 4.28 -3.05 11.36
CA PRO A 327 3.52 -3.57 12.50
C PRO A 327 3.21 -5.06 12.37
N ASN A 328 2.79 -5.51 11.18
CA ASN A 328 2.46 -6.91 10.94
C ASN A 328 3.71 -7.79 10.96
N LEU A 329 4.83 -7.29 10.43
CA LEU A 329 6.12 -7.96 10.48
C LEU A 329 6.62 -8.09 11.93
N LYS A 330 6.50 -7.02 12.72
CA LYS A 330 6.82 -7.04 14.15
C LYS A 330 5.95 -8.06 14.91
N ALA A 331 4.67 -8.14 14.58
CA ALA A 331 3.78 -9.14 15.16
C ALA A 331 4.18 -10.57 14.77
N ALA A 332 4.51 -10.82 13.49
CA ALA A 332 4.97 -12.12 13.00
C ALA A 332 6.30 -12.55 13.65
N LEU A 333 7.15 -11.60 14.02
CA LEU A 333 8.45 -11.84 14.65
C LEU A 333 8.41 -11.82 16.19
N ALA A 334 7.25 -11.65 16.83
CA ALA A 334 7.15 -11.44 18.28
C ALA A 334 7.75 -12.59 19.12
N ASP A 335 7.71 -13.83 18.59
CA ASP A 335 8.19 -15.04 19.26
C ASP A 335 9.63 -15.43 18.88
N THR A 336 10.36 -14.61 18.10
CA THR A 336 11.72 -14.91 17.61
C THR A 336 12.85 -14.24 18.42
N GLU A 337 12.50 -13.64 19.57
CA GLU A 337 13.43 -12.98 20.50
C GLU A 337 14.36 -11.97 19.78
N ASP A 338 15.68 -12.08 20.03
CA ASP A 338 16.70 -11.17 19.48
C ASP A 338 16.80 -11.23 17.94
N ALA A 339 16.33 -12.30 17.29
CA ALA A 339 16.36 -12.38 15.83
C ALA A 339 15.36 -11.41 15.19
N GLY A 340 14.13 -11.36 15.71
CA GLY A 340 13.10 -10.45 15.26
C GLY A 340 13.48 -8.98 15.49
N ALA A 341 14.01 -8.66 16.67
CA ALA A 341 14.49 -7.31 16.97
C ALA A 341 15.63 -6.87 16.03
N ARG A 342 16.54 -7.79 15.69
CA ARG A 342 17.63 -7.52 14.73
C ARG A 342 17.08 -7.22 13.35
N MET A 343 16.23 -8.10 12.79
CA MET A 343 15.61 -7.88 11.48
C MET A 343 14.89 -6.54 11.43
N LEU A 344 14.03 -6.23 12.42
CA LEU A 344 13.30 -4.96 12.46
C LEU A 344 14.20 -3.72 12.52
N SER A 345 15.44 -3.85 13.02
CA SER A 345 16.42 -2.75 13.05
C SER A 345 17.29 -2.65 11.79
N SER A 346 17.35 -3.68 10.96
CA SER A 346 18.22 -3.78 9.79
C SER A 346 17.47 -3.62 8.45
N LEU A 347 16.19 -3.25 8.46
CA LEU A 347 15.43 -3.06 7.23
C LEU A 347 15.78 -1.76 6.51
N GLU A 348 15.87 -1.85 5.19
CA GLU A 348 16.09 -0.72 4.29
C GLU A 348 15.12 -0.74 3.11
N ILE A 349 14.92 0.43 2.48
CA ILE A 349 14.12 0.57 1.25
C ILE A 349 15.03 0.95 0.08
N LEU A 350 15.07 0.09 -0.94
CA LEU A 350 15.73 0.37 -2.22
C LEU A 350 14.70 0.82 -3.26
N PRO A 351 15.06 1.72 -4.20
CA PRO A 351 14.21 2.08 -5.32
C PRO A 351 13.86 0.87 -6.19
N ILE A 352 12.62 0.80 -6.67
CA ILE A 352 12.29 -0.08 -7.80
C ILE A 352 13.06 0.45 -9.00
N LYS A 353 13.74 -0.44 -9.73
CA LYS A 353 14.60 -0.08 -10.86
C LYS A 353 13.86 -0.25 -12.16
N MET A 354 13.96 0.73 -13.04
CA MET A 354 13.25 0.76 -14.32
C MET A 354 14.21 0.96 -15.49
N PRO A 355 14.04 0.21 -16.59
CA PRO A 355 14.85 0.35 -17.81
C PRO A 355 14.40 1.54 -18.68
N PHE A 356 13.85 2.60 -18.07
CA PHE A 356 13.37 3.76 -18.81
C PHE A 356 14.53 4.50 -19.48
N GLU A 357 14.30 4.93 -20.70
CA GLU A 357 15.15 5.87 -21.40
C GLU A 357 14.53 7.27 -21.32
N GLN A 358 15.31 8.31 -21.61
CA GLN A 358 14.78 9.67 -21.63
C GLN A 358 13.59 9.82 -22.60
N SER A 359 13.51 8.99 -23.66
CA SER A 359 12.41 9.01 -24.62
C SER A 359 11.09 8.41 -24.10
N ASP A 360 11.11 7.79 -22.93
CA ASP A 360 9.93 7.24 -22.25
C ASP A 360 9.34 8.23 -21.22
N ILE A 361 10.05 9.31 -20.93
CA ILE A 361 9.74 10.26 -19.85
C ILE A 361 9.25 11.58 -20.44
N SER A 362 8.01 11.93 -20.16
CA SER A 362 7.37 13.18 -20.60
C SER A 362 7.45 14.29 -19.56
N VAL A 363 7.62 13.94 -18.28
CA VAL A 363 7.70 14.92 -17.19
C VAL A 363 9.05 15.64 -17.23
N LYS A 364 9.00 16.97 -17.34
CA LYS A 364 10.20 17.82 -17.40
C LYS A 364 11.04 17.68 -16.13
N GLY A 365 12.34 17.49 -16.29
CA GLY A 365 13.29 17.40 -15.17
C GLY A 365 13.43 16.00 -14.57
N ARG A 366 12.57 15.04 -14.93
CA ARG A 366 12.78 13.63 -14.62
C ARG A 366 13.71 12.98 -15.65
N THR A 367 14.62 12.14 -15.17
CA THR A 367 15.60 11.39 -15.97
C THR A 367 15.49 9.90 -15.64
N PRO A 368 16.12 9.00 -16.41
CA PRO A 368 16.24 7.59 -16.03
C PRO A 368 16.80 7.38 -14.62
N GLU A 369 17.72 8.25 -14.16
CA GLU A 369 18.26 8.21 -12.81
C GLU A 369 17.18 8.46 -11.75
N THR A 370 16.21 9.36 -12.01
CA THR A 370 15.06 9.58 -11.12
C THR A 370 14.35 8.25 -10.82
N PHE A 371 14.06 7.46 -11.86
CA PHE A 371 13.33 6.19 -11.73
C PHE A 371 14.17 5.03 -11.20
N ASN A 372 15.46 5.25 -10.94
CA ASN A 372 16.34 4.26 -10.35
C ASN A 372 16.86 4.69 -8.97
N THR A 373 16.60 5.93 -8.52
CA THR A 373 17.12 6.46 -7.25
C THR A 373 16.04 7.02 -6.32
N TYR A 374 14.78 7.06 -6.77
CA TYR A 374 13.64 7.62 -6.03
C TYR A 374 12.65 6.51 -5.67
N ILE A 375 11.95 6.66 -4.53
CA ILE A 375 10.85 5.78 -4.15
C ILE A 375 9.51 6.51 -4.28
N PRO A 376 8.41 5.85 -4.66
CA PRO A 376 7.09 6.45 -4.47
C PRO A 376 6.80 6.74 -2.99
N ALA A 377 6.23 7.91 -2.72
CA ALA A 377 5.73 8.29 -1.41
C ALA A 377 4.38 9.00 -1.54
N MET A 378 3.43 8.66 -0.68
CA MET A 378 2.07 9.21 -0.73
C MET A 378 1.31 9.08 0.58
N VAL A 379 0.15 9.73 0.65
CA VAL A 379 -0.89 9.40 1.63
C VAL A 379 -1.78 8.30 1.04
N PRO A 380 -1.85 7.11 1.66
CA PRO A 380 -2.56 5.97 1.09
C PRO A 380 -4.07 6.08 1.22
N ASN A 381 -4.56 6.82 2.23
CA ASN A 381 -5.97 7.05 2.53
C ASN A 381 -6.13 8.29 3.41
N TYR A 382 -7.28 8.93 3.33
CA TYR A 382 -7.68 10.03 4.19
C TYR A 382 -8.88 9.66 5.05
N TRP A 383 -8.94 10.17 6.28
CA TRP A 383 -10.13 10.14 7.13
C TRP A 383 -11.10 11.22 6.67
N ILE A 384 -12.21 10.83 6.05
CA ILE A 384 -13.15 11.76 5.40
C ILE A 384 -14.50 11.70 6.12
N ILE A 385 -15.06 12.86 6.42
CA ILE A 385 -16.43 12.96 6.94
C ILE A 385 -17.41 12.98 5.76
N ASN A 386 -18.42 12.10 5.82
CA ASN A 386 -19.50 12.07 4.85
C ASN A 386 -20.48 13.22 5.11
N LYS A 387 -20.45 14.26 4.27
CA LYS A 387 -21.34 15.43 4.40
C LYS A 387 -22.82 15.13 4.11
N LYS A 388 -23.13 13.95 3.55
CA LYS A 388 -24.51 13.49 3.34
C LYS A 388 -25.09 12.72 4.53
N SER A 389 -24.28 12.36 5.52
CA SER A 389 -24.76 11.78 6.78
C SER A 389 -25.56 12.81 7.59
N SER A 390 -26.35 12.36 8.57
CA SER A 390 -27.12 13.28 9.43
C SER A 390 -26.19 14.19 10.24
N ALA A 391 -26.68 15.36 10.67
CA ALA A 391 -25.88 16.29 11.49
C ALA A 391 -25.35 15.62 12.78
N ALA A 392 -26.13 14.72 13.38
CA ALA A 392 -25.69 13.96 14.56
C ALA A 392 -24.53 12.99 14.22
N GLN A 393 -24.59 12.33 13.06
CA GLN A 393 -23.52 11.45 12.59
C GLN A 393 -22.25 12.24 12.25
N GLN A 394 -22.37 13.38 11.56
CA GLN A 394 -21.24 14.26 11.24
C GLN A 394 -20.58 14.81 12.50
N LYS A 395 -21.37 15.17 13.52
CA LYS A 395 -20.84 15.57 14.83
C LYS A 395 -20.04 14.44 15.49
N ASN A 396 -20.58 13.22 15.54
CA ASN A 396 -19.85 12.09 16.13
C ASN A 396 -18.59 11.74 15.35
N ALA A 397 -18.62 11.88 14.01
CA ALA A 397 -17.45 11.71 13.16
C ALA A 397 -16.37 12.74 13.48
N ALA A 398 -16.74 14.02 13.57
CA ALA A 398 -15.81 15.09 13.90
C ALA A 398 -15.20 14.91 15.31
N ASP A 399 -16.03 14.62 16.31
CA ASP A 399 -15.57 14.38 17.68
C ASP A 399 -14.62 13.18 17.77
N PHE A 400 -14.92 12.09 17.05
CA PHE A 400 -14.04 10.93 16.97
C PHE A 400 -12.70 11.24 16.31
N LEU A 401 -12.68 11.98 15.19
CA LEU A 401 -11.43 12.34 14.52
C LEU A 401 -10.58 13.28 15.39
N VAL A 402 -11.19 14.23 16.09
CA VAL A 402 -10.46 15.06 17.06
C VAL A 402 -9.86 14.18 18.16
N TRP A 403 -10.65 13.29 18.76
CA TRP A 403 -10.16 12.37 19.79
C TRP A 403 -9.03 11.46 19.26
N LEU A 404 -9.17 10.95 18.04
CA LEU A 404 -8.20 10.05 17.41
C LEU A 404 -6.81 10.72 17.27
N PHE A 405 -6.78 11.99 16.86
CA PHE A 405 -5.52 12.72 16.61
C PHE A 405 -4.95 13.45 17.84
N THR A 406 -5.75 13.64 18.90
CA THR A 406 -5.35 14.48 20.05
C THR A 406 -5.31 13.75 21.40
N SER A 407 -5.97 12.60 21.53
CA SER A 407 -5.92 11.80 22.77
C SER A 407 -4.71 10.87 22.81
N ASP A 408 -4.21 10.57 24.01
CA ASP A 408 -3.11 9.60 24.19
C ASP A 408 -3.45 8.22 23.59
N ARG A 409 -4.69 7.76 23.80
CA ARG A 409 -5.15 6.45 23.29
C ARG A 409 -5.25 6.44 21.78
N GLY A 410 -5.81 7.50 21.18
CA GLY A 410 -5.94 7.64 19.73
C GLY A 410 -4.58 7.77 19.05
N ARG A 411 -3.69 8.62 19.57
CA ARG A 411 -2.33 8.75 19.04
C ARG A 411 -1.52 7.46 19.16
N SER A 412 -1.58 6.76 20.30
CA SER A 412 -0.90 5.46 20.47
C SER A 412 -1.43 4.40 19.49
N PHE A 413 -2.72 4.42 19.15
CA PHE A 413 -3.24 3.58 18.07
C PHE A 413 -2.58 3.94 16.73
N LEU A 414 -2.60 5.22 16.34
CA LEU A 414 -2.04 5.65 15.06
C LEU A 414 -0.53 5.36 14.95
N THR A 415 0.25 5.68 15.98
CA THR A 415 1.71 5.57 15.94
C THR A 415 2.20 4.18 16.31
N ASP A 416 1.79 3.65 17.46
CA ASP A 416 2.42 2.45 18.04
C ASP A 416 1.80 1.16 17.51
N GLU A 417 0.46 1.14 17.33
CA GLU A 417 -0.27 -0.02 16.81
C GLU A 417 -0.26 -0.06 15.27
N CYS A 418 -0.50 1.08 14.61
CA CYS A 418 -0.53 1.15 13.13
C CYS A 418 0.83 1.49 12.50
N GLY A 419 1.82 1.97 13.26
CA GLY A 419 3.12 2.33 12.72
C GLY A 419 3.10 3.57 11.82
N PHE A 420 2.07 4.42 11.90
CA PHE A 420 1.90 5.55 11.00
C PHE A 420 2.92 6.66 11.25
N ILE A 421 3.28 7.34 10.17
CA ILE A 421 3.97 8.63 10.19
C ILE A 421 2.88 9.70 10.08
N LEU A 422 2.60 10.41 11.17
CA LEU A 422 1.60 11.46 11.16
C LEU A 422 2.10 12.71 10.43
N TYR A 423 1.17 13.52 9.90
CA TYR A 423 1.51 14.71 9.12
C TYR A 423 2.24 15.79 9.95
N ASP A 424 2.15 15.72 11.28
CA ASP A 424 2.82 16.58 12.26
C ASP A 424 4.15 15.98 12.77
N GLU A 425 4.61 14.85 12.21
CA GLU A 425 5.81 14.11 12.65
C GLU A 425 6.80 13.83 11.50
N LEU A 426 6.70 14.56 10.38
CA LEU A 426 7.49 14.33 9.16
C LEU A 426 9.00 14.64 9.29
N ASP A 427 9.42 15.28 10.38
CA ASP A 427 10.81 15.70 10.62
C ASP A 427 11.56 14.79 11.62
N GLN A 428 11.02 13.60 11.92
CA GLN A 428 11.56 12.68 12.94
C GLN A 428 12.06 11.34 12.35
N PRO A 429 13.19 11.31 11.62
CA PRO A 429 13.66 10.13 10.87
C PRO A 429 14.36 9.04 11.70
N ASP A 430 14.31 9.08 13.03
CA ASP A 430 15.10 8.18 13.91
C ASP A 430 14.23 7.43 14.94
N GLY A 431 13.04 7.02 14.54
CA GLY A 431 12.12 6.23 15.36
C GLY A 431 12.52 4.75 15.44
N ALA A 432 11.74 3.95 16.20
CA ALA A 432 11.94 2.50 16.28
C ALA A 432 11.61 1.77 14.96
N ASN A 433 10.77 2.37 14.11
CA ASN A 433 10.38 1.82 12.81
C ASN A 433 11.41 2.20 11.73
N SER A 434 12.35 1.29 11.45
CA SER A 434 13.41 1.46 10.45
C SER A 434 12.88 1.76 9.04
N LEU A 435 11.72 1.24 8.66
CA LEU A 435 11.12 1.53 7.35
C LEU A 435 10.55 2.95 7.28
N ASN A 436 9.98 3.46 8.37
CA ASN A 436 9.57 4.86 8.44
C ASN A 436 10.80 5.77 8.33
N ASN A 437 11.89 5.44 9.02
CA ASN A 437 13.15 6.17 8.97
C ASN A 437 13.71 6.23 7.53
N ALA A 438 13.76 5.08 6.85
CA ALA A 438 14.20 5.00 5.46
C ALA A 438 13.35 5.89 4.54
N LEU A 439 12.02 5.84 4.68
CA LEU A 439 11.10 6.70 3.92
C LEU A 439 11.34 8.19 4.18
N LEU A 440 11.46 8.59 5.45
CA LEU A 440 11.69 9.99 5.84
C LEU A 440 13.04 10.52 5.30
N HIS A 441 14.06 9.67 5.17
CA HIS A 441 15.31 10.02 4.49
C HIS A 441 15.11 10.32 3.00
N TYR A 442 14.31 9.54 2.27
CA TYR A 442 13.98 9.85 0.87
C TYR A 442 13.14 11.13 0.76
N ALA A 443 12.14 11.28 1.62
CA ALA A 443 11.26 12.45 1.62
C ALA A 443 12.04 13.74 1.90
N SER A 444 12.86 13.77 2.95
CA SER A 444 13.70 14.93 3.30
C SER A 444 14.76 15.26 2.24
N ALA A 445 15.22 14.26 1.48
CA ALA A 445 16.15 14.45 0.36
C ALA A 445 15.46 14.90 -0.95
N GLY A 446 14.12 15.00 -0.99
CA GLY A 446 13.37 15.28 -2.21
C GLY A 446 13.49 14.16 -3.26
N LYS A 447 13.75 12.93 -2.82
CA LYS A 447 13.94 11.75 -3.66
C LYS A 447 12.70 10.85 -3.68
N THR A 448 11.53 11.46 -3.85
CA THR A 448 10.25 10.76 -3.91
C THR A 448 9.53 10.96 -5.24
N LEU A 449 8.80 9.92 -5.64
CA LEU A 449 7.82 9.97 -6.73
C LEU A 449 6.41 10.08 -6.13
N SER A 450 5.49 10.67 -6.88
CA SER A 450 4.10 10.85 -6.44
C SER A 450 3.22 9.64 -6.79
N ASN A 451 1.90 9.77 -6.65
CA ASN A 451 0.88 8.74 -6.85
C ASN A 451 -0.20 9.09 -7.90
N PRO A 452 0.15 9.40 -9.17
CA PRO A 452 -0.83 9.68 -10.24
C PRO A 452 -1.86 8.57 -10.48
N PHE A 453 -1.60 7.33 -10.08
CA PHE A 453 -2.54 6.21 -10.24
C PHE A 453 -3.87 6.43 -9.49
N ASN A 454 -3.86 7.18 -8.38
CA ASN A 454 -5.07 7.53 -7.62
C ASN A 454 -6.05 8.39 -8.43
N ALA A 455 -5.57 9.10 -9.46
CA ALA A 455 -6.38 9.89 -10.36
C ALA A 455 -6.94 9.08 -11.54
N SER A 456 -6.68 7.76 -11.58
CA SER A 456 -7.17 6.91 -12.66
C SER A 456 -8.71 6.88 -12.70
N PRO A 457 -9.31 6.89 -13.89
CA PRO A 457 -10.75 7.03 -14.03
C PRO A 457 -11.47 5.71 -13.72
N GLY A 458 -12.63 5.79 -13.06
CA GLY A 458 -13.52 4.67 -12.79
C GLY A 458 -12.83 3.44 -12.20
N ASN A 459 -13.06 2.27 -12.80
CA ASN A 459 -12.49 0.99 -12.37
C ASN A 459 -11.20 0.63 -13.12
N TRP A 460 -10.42 1.60 -13.57
CA TRP A 460 -9.24 1.35 -14.42
C TRP A 460 -8.20 0.44 -13.75
N LEU A 461 -7.81 0.72 -12.50
CA LEU A 461 -6.84 -0.09 -11.75
C LEU A 461 -7.31 -1.55 -11.61
N GLU A 462 -8.56 -1.72 -11.21
CA GLU A 462 -9.20 -3.02 -11.08
C GLU A 462 -9.20 -3.79 -12.41
N PHE A 463 -9.45 -3.09 -13.53
CA PHE A 463 -9.34 -3.67 -14.86
C PHE A 463 -7.90 -4.12 -15.18
N VAL A 464 -6.90 -3.27 -14.94
CA VAL A 464 -5.47 -3.58 -15.16
C VAL A 464 -5.07 -4.80 -14.35
N GLY A 465 -5.38 -4.82 -13.06
CA GLY A 465 -5.09 -5.94 -12.17
C GLY A 465 -5.75 -7.23 -12.62
N ASN A 466 -7.01 -7.18 -13.09
CA ASN A 466 -7.67 -8.36 -13.63
C ASN A 466 -7.01 -8.86 -14.92
N GLN A 467 -6.59 -7.96 -15.83
CA GLN A 467 -5.87 -8.36 -17.05
C GLN A 467 -4.53 -9.03 -16.71
N LEU A 468 -3.72 -8.43 -15.84
CA LEU A 468 -2.44 -8.97 -15.40
C LEU A 468 -2.63 -10.32 -14.69
N LYS A 469 -3.58 -10.41 -13.76
CA LYS A 469 -3.88 -11.65 -13.03
C LYS A 469 -4.27 -12.80 -13.99
N GLN A 470 -5.23 -12.55 -14.87
CA GLN A 470 -5.81 -13.60 -15.72
C GLN A 470 -4.89 -14.02 -16.86
N ASN A 471 -4.16 -13.09 -17.46
CA ASN A 471 -3.39 -13.35 -18.66
C ASN A 471 -1.91 -13.61 -18.40
N TYR A 472 -1.40 -13.23 -17.22
CA TYR A 472 0.05 -13.22 -16.96
C TYR A 472 0.41 -13.88 -15.63
N MET A 473 -0.11 -13.45 -14.49
CA MET A 473 0.26 -14.02 -13.17
C MET A 473 -0.12 -15.51 -13.03
N THR A 474 -1.14 -15.96 -13.75
CA THR A 474 -1.54 -17.38 -13.80
C THR A 474 -0.78 -18.20 -14.86
N LYS A 475 0.15 -17.59 -15.60
CA LYS A 475 0.93 -18.25 -16.66
C LYS A 475 2.38 -18.41 -16.22
N ALA A 476 2.89 -19.64 -16.32
CA ALA A 476 4.28 -19.94 -16.00
C ALA A 476 5.27 -19.09 -16.82
N LYS A 477 4.96 -18.88 -18.11
CA LYS A 477 5.75 -18.06 -19.02
C LYS A 477 4.89 -16.95 -19.59
N TRP A 478 5.44 -15.74 -19.62
CA TRP A 478 4.84 -14.62 -20.32
C TRP A 478 5.36 -14.61 -21.75
N ASP A 479 4.55 -14.06 -22.66
CA ASP A 479 4.95 -13.83 -24.05
C ASP A 479 5.16 -12.33 -24.22
N GLU A 480 6.41 -11.88 -24.24
CA GLU A 480 6.80 -10.47 -24.37
C GLU A 480 6.17 -9.80 -25.61
N SER A 481 5.88 -10.57 -26.67
CA SER A 481 5.23 -10.02 -27.87
C SER A 481 3.80 -9.53 -27.62
N THR A 482 3.19 -9.89 -26.49
CA THR A 482 1.83 -9.48 -26.10
C THR A 482 1.80 -8.18 -25.28
N TYR A 483 2.93 -7.73 -24.74
CA TYR A 483 2.98 -6.55 -23.86
C TYR A 483 2.49 -5.27 -24.56
N PRO A 484 2.86 -4.99 -25.83
CA PRO A 484 2.34 -3.81 -26.51
C PRO A 484 0.82 -3.81 -26.67
N ALA A 485 0.20 -4.98 -26.91
CA ALA A 485 -1.23 -5.11 -27.06
C ALA A 485 -1.99 -4.94 -25.72
N LEU A 486 -1.39 -5.38 -24.61
CA LEU A 486 -1.94 -5.08 -23.29
C LEU A 486 -1.85 -3.59 -22.99
N ALA A 487 -0.70 -2.96 -23.23
CA ALA A 487 -0.53 -1.51 -23.03
C ALA A 487 -1.57 -0.70 -23.82
N ASP A 488 -1.81 -1.05 -25.09
CA ASP A 488 -2.86 -0.43 -25.91
C ASP A 488 -4.26 -0.61 -25.29
N THR A 489 -4.55 -1.81 -24.78
CA THR A 489 -5.83 -2.14 -24.14
C THR A 489 -6.06 -1.34 -22.86
N VAL A 490 -5.01 -1.20 -22.03
CA VAL A 490 -5.02 -0.46 -20.78
C VAL A 490 -5.18 1.05 -21.03
N ILE A 491 -4.47 1.61 -22.01
CA ILE A 491 -4.61 3.01 -22.42
C ILE A 491 -6.01 3.29 -22.97
N ALA A 492 -6.51 2.42 -23.85
CA ALA A 492 -7.87 2.55 -24.39
C ALA A 492 -8.94 2.51 -23.28
N ARG A 493 -8.74 1.69 -22.24
CA ARG A 493 -9.66 1.66 -21.09
C ARG A 493 -9.64 2.97 -20.31
N TRP A 494 -8.46 3.55 -20.05
CA TRP A 494 -8.35 4.86 -19.38
C TRP A 494 -9.11 5.92 -20.16
N LYS A 495 -8.84 6.02 -21.47
CA LYS A 495 -9.48 7.00 -22.35
C LYS A 495 -11.00 6.87 -22.36
N ASN A 496 -11.50 5.64 -22.53
CA ASN A 496 -12.94 5.37 -22.54
C ASN A 496 -13.63 5.77 -21.23
N LEU A 497 -13.01 5.48 -20.08
CA LEU A 497 -13.57 5.85 -18.78
C LEU A 497 -13.56 7.37 -18.57
N LYS A 498 -12.50 8.06 -19.00
CA LYS A 498 -12.41 9.52 -18.93
C LYS A 498 -13.44 10.22 -19.83
N ASP A 499 -13.68 9.67 -21.02
CA ASP A 499 -14.74 10.15 -21.92
C ASP A 499 -16.13 10.06 -21.28
N ILE A 500 -16.42 8.94 -20.60
CA ILE A 500 -17.71 8.72 -19.91
C ILE A 500 -17.88 9.69 -18.74
N GLN A 501 -16.81 10.00 -18.00
CA GLN A 501 -16.85 10.97 -16.90
C GLN A 501 -17.03 12.42 -17.36
N SER A 502 -16.62 12.72 -18.59
CA SER A 502 -16.68 14.07 -19.17
C SER A 502 -17.98 14.34 -19.94
N SER A 503 -18.82 13.32 -20.14
CA SER A 503 -20.09 13.36 -20.88
C SER A 503 -21.30 13.38 -19.94
#